data_AF-S4SZZ5-F1
#
_entry.id   AF-S4SZZ5-F1
#
_cell.length_a   1.000
_cell.length_b   1.000
_cell.length_c   1.000
_cell.angle_alpha   90.00
_cell.angle_beta   90.00
_cell.angle_gamma   90.00
#
_symmetry.space_group_name_H-M   'P 1'
#
loop_
_entity.id
_entity.type
_entity.pdbx_description
1 polymer ?
#
loop_
_entity_poly.entity_id
_entity_poly.type
_entity_poly.pdbx_seq_one_letter_code
_entity_poly.pdbx_strand_id
1 'polypeptide(L)'
;GSGGFGSVYKATYYGTTVAVKQVKKCSKNRLASRQSFWAELNVARLSHNNVVRVIAASAYSPAIQDSLGTIIMEYVSNSTLHNVIYRTESITERKNNGLDCGYEPLSITQSLSYSCDIVAGLVFLHSQLIVHLDLKPANIFITEQNACKI
;
A
#
# COMPACT_ATOMS: atom_id res chain seq x y z
N GLY A 1 3.31 -5.49 -8.06
CA GLY A 1 1.97 -5.97 -8.48
C GLY A 1 1.42 -5.10 -9.59
N SER A 2 0.40 -5.55 -10.31
CA SER A 2 -0.26 -4.77 -11.37
C SER A 2 -1.78 -4.83 -11.23
N GLY A 3 -2.47 -3.74 -11.57
CA GLY A 3 -3.92 -3.64 -11.47
C GLY A 3 -4.49 -2.54 -12.37
N GLY A 4 -5.77 -2.22 -12.18
CA GLY A 4 -6.48 -1.22 -13.01
C GLY A 4 -5.87 0.19 -12.95
N PHE A 5 -5.22 0.53 -11.84
CA PHE A 5 -4.64 1.86 -11.61
C PHE A 5 -3.16 1.98 -12.03
N GLY A 6 -2.55 0.88 -12.48
CA GLY A 6 -1.16 0.87 -12.91
C GLY A 6 -0.35 -0.30 -12.36
N SER A 7 0.96 -0.11 -12.30
CA SER A 7 1.92 -1.13 -11.87
C SER A 7 2.77 -0.58 -10.72
N VAL A 8 2.99 -1.41 -9.70
CA VAL A 8 3.84 -1.10 -8.55
C VAL A 8 5.07 -2.01 -8.56
N TYR A 9 6.24 -1.40 -8.46
CA TYR A 9 7.55 -2.03 -8.51
C TYR A 9 8.30 -1.79 -7.20
N LYS A 10 9.04 -2.78 -6.72
CA LYS A 10 10.04 -2.59 -5.67
C LYS A 10 11.31 -2.01 -6.33
N ALA A 11 11.85 -0.93 -5.79
CA ALA A 11 13.03 -0.25 -6.33
C ALA A 11 13.92 0.32 -5.22
N THR A 12 15.03 0.93 -5.61
CA THR A 12 15.93 1.66 -4.72
C THR A 12 15.97 3.14 -5.11
N TYR A 13 15.84 4.04 -4.14
CA TYR A 13 15.92 5.49 -4.32
C TYR A 13 16.85 6.09 -3.26
N TYR A 14 17.94 6.73 -3.68
CA TYR A 14 19.03 7.19 -2.82
C TYR A 14 19.49 6.16 -1.77
N GLY A 15 19.65 4.89 -2.19
CA GLY A 15 20.09 3.80 -1.33
C GLY A 15 19.01 3.21 -0.40
N THR A 16 17.79 3.74 -0.42
CA THR A 16 16.66 3.23 0.38
C THR A 16 15.70 2.42 -0.48
N THR A 17 15.18 1.32 0.05
CA THR A 17 14.15 0.52 -0.64
C THR A 17 12.82 1.27 -0.67
N VAL A 18 12.19 1.34 -1.84
CA VAL A 18 10.94 2.09 -2.08
C VAL A 18 9.96 1.30 -2.94
N ALA A 19 8.68 1.67 -2.85
CA ALA A 19 7.64 1.22 -3.75
C ALA A 19 7.37 2.30 -4.81
N VAL A 20 7.52 1.94 -6.09
CA VAL A 20 7.34 2.86 -7.21
C VAL A 20 6.09 2.47 -7.97
N LYS A 21 5.08 3.32 -7.93
CA LYS A 21 3.84 3.16 -8.69
C LYS A 21 3.89 3.97 -9.97
N GLN A 22 3.84 3.28 -11.11
CA GLN A 22 3.61 3.89 -12.41
C GLN A 22 2.11 3.91 -12.69
N VAL A 23 1.54 5.11 -12.78
CA VAL A 23 0.12 5.30 -13.08
C VAL A 23 -0.07 5.21 -14.59
N LYS A 24 -0.91 4.28 -15.05
CA LYS A 24 -1.19 4.09 -16.47
C LYS A 24 -2.04 5.23 -17.02
N LYS A 25 -1.77 5.63 -18.26
CA LYS A 25 -2.59 6.59 -18.98
C LYS A 25 -3.78 5.87 -19.61
N CYS A 26 -5.00 6.14 -19.16
CA CYS A 26 -6.18 5.53 -19.79
C CYS A 26 -6.61 6.37 -21.01
N SER A 27 -6.35 5.87 -22.21
CA SER A 27 -6.66 6.56 -23.47
C SER A 27 -8.17 6.82 -23.67
N LYS A 28 -9.03 5.94 -23.15
CA LYS A 28 -10.50 6.06 -23.22
C LYS A 28 -11.08 7.13 -22.27
N ASN A 29 -10.40 7.45 -21.16
CA ASN A 29 -10.87 8.45 -20.19
C ASN A 29 -9.68 9.20 -19.56
N ARG A 30 -9.08 10.10 -20.35
CA ARG A 30 -7.92 10.91 -19.94
C ARG A 30 -8.19 11.76 -18.70
N LEU A 31 -9.41 12.27 -18.52
CA LEU A 31 -9.77 13.11 -17.37
C LEU A 31 -9.78 12.29 -16.07
N ALA A 32 -10.45 11.14 -16.04
CA ALA A 32 -10.47 10.27 -14.87
C ALA A 32 -9.06 9.81 -14.47
N SER A 33 -8.22 9.49 -15.46
CA SER A 33 -6.84 9.08 -15.23
C SER A 33 -6.00 10.19 -14.57
N ARG A 34 -6.15 11.44 -15.05
CA ARG A 34 -5.50 12.60 -14.45
C ARG A 34 -6.02 12.88 -13.05
N GLN A 35 -7.33 12.78 -12.83
CA GLN A 35 -7.93 12.95 -11.50
C GLN A 35 -7.42 11.92 -10.50
N SER A 36 -7.31 10.65 -10.89
CA SER A 36 -6.72 9.60 -10.05
C SER A 36 -5.27 9.93 -9.68
N PHE A 37 -4.46 10.38 -10.65
CA PHE A 37 -3.08 10.77 -10.38
C PHE A 37 -2.99 11.94 -9.39
N TRP A 38 -3.80 13.00 -9.60
CA TRP A 38 -3.83 14.14 -8.68
C TRP A 38 -4.39 13.79 -7.31
N ALA A 39 -5.38 12.88 -7.23
CA ALA A 39 -5.91 12.39 -5.96
C ALA A 39 -4.82 11.70 -5.12
N GLU A 40 -3.96 10.91 -5.75
CA GLU A 40 -2.81 10.29 -5.07
C GLU A 40 -1.74 11.32 -4.66
N LEU A 41 -1.68 12.49 -5.30
CA LEU A 41 -0.80 13.58 -4.88
C LEU A 41 -1.35 14.40 -3.71
N ASN A 42 -2.66 14.34 -3.44
CA ASN A 42 -3.23 15.03 -2.28
C ASN A 42 -2.61 14.56 -0.96
N VAL A 43 -2.13 13.31 -0.91
CA VAL A 43 -1.44 12.74 0.25
C VAL A 43 0.08 12.95 0.23
N ALA A 44 0.64 13.62 -0.80
CA ALA A 44 2.10 13.69 -1.02
C ALA A 44 2.90 14.36 0.10
N ARG A 45 2.24 15.16 0.95
CA ARG A 45 2.84 15.88 2.07
C ARG A 45 2.41 15.35 3.44
N LEU A 46 1.68 14.24 3.46
CA LEU A 46 1.21 13.63 4.69
C LEU A 46 2.28 12.73 5.31
N SER A 47 2.36 12.76 6.64
CA SER A 47 3.27 11.93 7.41
C SER A 47 2.58 11.49 8.69
N HIS A 48 2.33 10.19 8.83
CA HIS A 48 1.70 9.59 10.00
C HIS A 48 2.18 8.16 10.16
N ASN A 49 2.26 7.66 11.40
CA ASN A 49 2.80 6.33 11.68
C ASN A 49 1.97 5.19 11.06
N ASN A 50 0.68 5.42 10.85
CA ASN A 50 -0.25 4.45 10.27
C ASN A 50 -0.69 4.81 8.84
N VAL A 51 -0.01 5.72 8.13
CA VAL A 51 -0.29 6.04 6.72
C VAL A 51 0.99 5.87 5.90
N VAL A 52 0.91 5.20 4.76
CA VAL A 52 2.04 5.02 3.84
C VAL A 52 2.50 6.39 3.33
N ARG A 53 3.77 6.69 3.58
CA ARG A 53 4.38 7.96 3.19
C ARG A 53 4.71 7.98 1.71
N VAL A 54 4.21 9.00 1.02
CA VAL A 54 4.70 9.39 -0.30
C VAL A 54 6.02 10.15 -0.12
N ILE A 55 7.06 9.68 -0.81
CA ILE A 55 8.41 10.27 -0.75
C ILE A 55 8.56 11.33 -1.82
N ALA A 56 8.12 11.02 -3.04
CA ALA A 56 8.23 11.91 -4.19
C ALA A 56 7.20 11.51 -5.25
N ALA A 57 6.90 12.42 -6.16
CA ALA A 57 6.13 12.09 -7.34
C ALA A 57 6.54 12.95 -8.53
N SER A 58 6.34 12.40 -9.72
CA SER A 58 6.65 13.04 -10.99
C SER A 58 5.48 12.87 -11.94
N ALA A 59 4.96 13.99 -12.44
CA ALA A 59 4.01 14.01 -13.55
C ALA A 59 4.71 13.91 -14.92
N TYR A 60 6.04 13.75 -14.93
CA TYR A 60 6.81 13.60 -16.15
C TYR A 60 6.77 12.15 -16.61
N SER A 61 6.27 11.94 -17.83
CA SER A 61 6.32 10.66 -18.53
C SER A 61 7.09 10.85 -19.84
N PRO A 62 8.19 10.10 -20.09
CA PRO A 62 8.85 10.10 -21.38
C PRO A 62 7.86 9.67 -22.46
N ALA A 63 7.89 10.30 -23.65
CA ALA A 63 6.93 10.07 -24.73
C ALA A 63 6.79 8.60 -25.20
N ILE A 64 7.74 7.73 -24.81
CA ILE A 64 7.80 6.30 -25.13
C ILE A 64 6.98 5.44 -24.15
N GLN A 65 6.63 5.95 -22.96
CA GLN A 65 5.86 5.23 -21.96
C GLN A 65 4.42 5.74 -21.88
N ASP A 66 3.44 4.83 -21.94
CA ASP A 66 2.02 5.15 -21.77
C ASP A 66 1.64 5.32 -20.28
N SER A 67 2.39 6.18 -19.58
CA SER A 67 2.20 6.50 -18.18
C SER A 67 1.80 7.97 -17.99
N LEU A 68 1.03 8.23 -16.94
CA LEU A 68 0.65 9.59 -16.53
C LEU A 68 1.66 10.22 -15.59
N GLY A 69 2.38 9.38 -14.85
CA GLY A 69 3.34 9.81 -13.87
C GLY A 69 3.79 8.65 -13.00
N THR A 70 4.72 8.95 -12.12
CA THR A 70 5.33 8.02 -11.19
C THR A 70 5.20 8.55 -9.77
N ILE A 71 4.82 7.69 -8.84
CA ILE A 71 4.74 7.99 -7.42
C ILE A 71 5.71 7.07 -6.70
N ILE A 72 6.58 7.66 -5.89
CA ILE A 72 7.56 6.96 -5.06
C ILE A 72 7.05 7.02 -3.63
N MET A 73 6.86 5.86 -3.02
CA MET A 73 6.36 5.68 -1.67
C MET A 73 7.38 4.91 -0.84
N GLU A 74 7.29 5.01 0.48
CA GLU A 74 7.98 4.08 1.34
C GLU A 74 7.57 2.64 1.00
N TYR A 75 8.52 1.72 1.08
CA TYR A 75 8.24 0.30 1.02
C TYR A 75 8.00 -0.19 2.44
N VAL A 76 6.77 -0.62 2.75
CA VAL A 76 6.41 -1.06 4.10
C VAL A 76 6.80 -2.52 4.34
N SER A 77 6.24 -3.44 3.58
CA SER A 77 6.54 -4.87 3.63
C SER A 77 5.90 -5.59 2.43
N ASN A 78 6.10 -6.90 2.32
CA ASN A 78 5.34 -7.74 1.39
C ASN A 78 4.01 -8.24 1.97
N SER A 79 3.79 -8.05 3.28
CA SER A 79 2.68 -8.65 4.00
C SER A 79 1.55 -7.63 4.18
N THR A 80 0.36 -7.99 3.70
CA THR A 80 -0.85 -7.21 3.92
C THR A 80 -1.75 -7.88 4.95
N LEU A 81 -2.70 -7.15 5.52
CA LEU A 81 -3.72 -7.72 6.41
C LEU A 81 -4.51 -8.83 5.70
N HIS A 82 -4.68 -8.75 4.37
CA HIS A 82 -5.25 -9.85 3.58
C HIS A 82 -4.42 -11.13 3.72
N ASN A 83 -3.09 -11.05 3.66
CA ASN A 83 -2.21 -12.19 3.87
C ASN A 83 -2.33 -12.74 5.29
N VAL A 84 -2.51 -11.90 6.30
CA VAL A 84 -2.66 -12.35 7.69
C VAL A 84 -4.02 -13.02 7.92
N ILE A 85 -5.11 -12.43 7.44
CA ILE A 85 -6.47 -12.96 7.61
C ILE A 85 -6.67 -14.25 6.81
N TYR A 86 -6.21 -14.29 5.56
CA TYR A 86 -6.50 -15.39 4.64
C TYR A 86 -5.29 -16.33 4.39
N ARG A 87 -4.14 -16.09 5.04
CA ARG A 87 -2.89 -16.88 4.90
C ARG A 87 -2.46 -17.09 3.44
N THR A 88 -2.53 -16.03 2.62
CA THR A 88 -2.24 -16.11 1.17
C THR A 88 -0.73 -16.10 0.82
N GLU A 89 0.21 -16.03 1.79
CA GLU A 89 1.64 -16.19 1.46
C GLU A 89 2.04 -17.66 1.34
N SER A 90 2.27 -18.03 0.07
CA SER A 90 3.20 -19.03 -0.46
C SER A 90 3.84 -19.98 0.56
N ILE A 91 3.51 -21.25 0.36
CA ILE A 91 4.01 -22.52 0.90
C ILE A 91 5.56 -22.69 0.89
N THR A 92 6.38 -21.67 0.67
CA THR A 92 7.79 -21.87 0.35
C THR A 92 8.77 -21.94 1.53
N GLU A 93 8.44 -21.58 2.78
CA GLU A 93 9.47 -21.62 3.85
C GLU A 93 9.07 -22.21 5.21
N ARG A 94 7.85 -22.75 5.38
CA ARG A 94 7.46 -23.40 6.66
C ARG A 94 7.18 -24.90 6.59
N LYS A 95 7.67 -25.60 5.56
CA LYS A 95 7.78 -27.07 5.58
C LYS A 95 9.18 -27.47 6.04
N ASN A 96 9.47 -27.34 7.33
CA ASN A 96 10.57 -28.06 7.99
C ASN A 96 10.36 -28.06 9.50
N ASN A 97 9.23 -28.60 9.95
CA ASN A 97 9.12 -29.42 11.16
C ASN A 97 7.66 -29.83 11.29
N GLY A 98 7.39 -31.10 11.03
CA GLY A 98 6.08 -31.68 11.22
C GLY A 98 5.67 -31.55 12.68
N LEU A 99 4.73 -30.65 12.95
CA LEU A 99 3.79 -30.69 14.06
C LEU A 99 2.74 -29.61 13.76
N ASP A 100 1.50 -30.06 13.56
CA ASP A 100 0.28 -29.26 13.58
C ASP A 100 0.22 -28.04 12.64
N CYS A 101 -0.40 -28.23 11.47
CA CYS A 101 -0.83 -27.14 10.59
C CYS A 101 -2.05 -26.41 11.19
N GLY A 102 -1.91 -25.92 12.42
CA GLY A 102 -2.90 -25.15 13.14
C GLY A 102 -3.13 -23.81 12.46
N TYR A 103 -4.37 -23.61 12.00
CA TYR A 103 -4.94 -22.29 11.82
C TYR A 103 -4.92 -21.62 13.20
N GLU A 104 -3.97 -20.72 13.44
CA GLU A 104 -4.02 -19.82 14.59
C GLU A 104 -4.75 -18.58 14.08
N PRO A 105 -6.03 -18.39 14.45
CA PRO A 105 -6.76 -17.19 14.08
C PRO A 105 -6.03 -15.97 14.64
N LEU A 106 -6.22 -14.81 14.02
CA LEU A 106 -5.84 -13.53 14.63
C LEU A 106 -6.38 -13.48 16.06
N SER A 107 -5.48 -13.36 17.03
CA SER A 107 -5.90 -13.23 18.42
C SER A 107 -6.75 -11.95 18.59
N ILE A 108 -7.62 -11.93 19.60
CA ILE A 108 -8.45 -10.75 19.87
C ILE A 108 -7.58 -9.52 20.15
N THR A 109 -6.46 -9.71 20.83
CA THR A 109 -5.47 -8.65 21.13
C THR A 109 -4.85 -8.09 19.86
N GLN A 110 -4.42 -8.94 18.92
CA GLN A 110 -3.88 -8.48 17.63
C GLN A 110 -4.94 -7.78 16.78
N SER A 111 -6.16 -8.33 16.75
CA SER A 111 -7.28 -7.73 16.03
C SER A 111 -7.60 -6.33 16.55
N LEU A 112 -7.61 -6.15 17.87
CA LEU A 112 -7.79 -4.84 18.52
C LEU A 112 -6.64 -3.89 18.18
N SER A 113 -5.38 -4.34 18.30
CA SER A 113 -4.20 -3.54 17.96
C SER A 113 -4.24 -3.04 16.51
N TYR A 114 -4.52 -3.93 15.56
CA TYR A 114 -4.64 -3.57 14.14
C TYR A 114 -5.81 -2.63 13.88
N SER A 115 -6.93 -2.82 14.57
CA SER A 115 -8.08 -1.91 14.46
C SER A 115 -7.72 -0.51 14.95
N CYS A 116 -7.01 -0.40 16.07
CA CYS A 116 -6.53 0.88 16.60
C CYS A 116 -5.61 1.60 15.60
N ASP A 117 -4.66 0.89 15.01
CA ASP A 117 -3.74 1.45 14.00
C ASP A 117 -4.49 1.95 12.76
N ILE A 118 -5.41 1.15 12.23
CA ILE A 118 -6.22 1.53 11.06
C ILE A 118 -7.07 2.76 11.37
N VAL A 119 -7.73 2.78 12.53
CA VAL A 119 -8.53 3.93 12.97
C VAL A 119 -7.66 5.18 13.15
N ALA A 120 -6.46 5.05 13.73
CA ALA A 120 -5.54 6.17 13.89
C ALA A 120 -5.15 6.76 12.52
N GLY A 121 -4.83 5.92 11.53
CA GLY A 121 -4.56 6.33 10.16
C GLY A 121 -5.76 7.06 9.51
N LEU A 122 -6.96 6.51 9.67
CA LEU A 122 -8.19 7.09 9.12
C LEU A 122 -8.55 8.43 9.77
N VAL A 123 -8.44 8.54 11.11
CA VAL A 123 -8.66 9.79 11.84
C VAL A 123 -7.71 10.87 11.31
N PHE A 124 -6.43 10.53 11.11
CA PHE A 124 -5.47 11.44 10.52
C PHE A 124 -5.87 11.85 9.09
N LEU A 125 -6.19 10.91 8.18
CA LEU A 125 -6.63 11.27 6.83
C LEU A 125 -7.88 12.15 6.82
N HIS A 126 -8.88 11.82 7.65
CA HIS A 126 -10.12 12.59 7.75
C HIS A 126 -9.89 13.99 8.30
N SER A 127 -8.92 14.19 9.19
CA SER A 127 -8.50 15.52 9.66
C SER A 127 -7.94 16.41 8.53
N GLN A 128 -7.45 15.77 7.46
CA GLN A 128 -6.94 16.42 6.25
C GLN A 128 -7.98 16.47 5.12
N LEU A 129 -9.26 16.20 5.43
CA LEU A 129 -10.37 16.14 4.48
C LEU A 129 -10.17 15.11 3.35
N ILE A 130 -9.44 14.03 3.64
CA ILE A 130 -9.15 12.96 2.67
C ILE A 130 -9.95 11.71 3.06
N VAL A 131 -10.70 11.18 2.10
CA VAL A 131 -11.40 9.90 2.23
C VAL A 131 -10.63 8.84 1.43
N HIS A 132 -10.32 7.69 2.05
CA HIS A 132 -9.49 6.64 1.41
C HIS A 132 -10.18 5.97 0.20
N LEU A 133 -11.51 5.80 0.24
CA LEU A 133 -12.37 5.24 -0.82
C LEU A 133 -12.14 3.77 -1.23
N ASP A 134 -10.98 3.17 -0.95
CA ASP A 134 -10.70 1.75 -1.25
C ASP A 134 -10.13 1.00 -0.01
N LEU A 135 -10.74 1.19 1.15
CA LEU A 135 -10.28 0.54 2.39
C LEU A 135 -10.65 -0.95 2.37
N LYS A 136 -9.64 -1.81 2.29
CA LYS A 136 -9.79 -3.28 2.29
C LYS A 136 -8.52 -3.94 2.82
N PRO A 137 -8.56 -5.20 3.30
CA PRO A 137 -7.38 -5.86 3.86
C PRO A 137 -6.13 -5.89 2.95
N ALA A 138 -6.32 -5.90 1.63
CA ALA A 138 -5.22 -5.90 0.65
C ALA A 138 -4.49 -4.55 0.53
N ASN A 139 -5.09 -3.47 1.05
CA ASN A 139 -4.50 -2.13 1.10
C ASN A 139 -4.03 -1.76 2.52
N ILE A 140 -4.05 -2.70 3.47
CA ILE A 140 -3.47 -2.50 4.81
C ILE A 140 -2.16 -3.27 4.86
N PHE A 141 -1.04 -2.56 5.04
CA PHE A 141 0.27 -3.18 5.16
C PHE A 141 0.62 -3.44 6.62
N ILE A 142 1.27 -4.58 6.89
CA ILE A 142 1.78 -4.93 8.21
C ILE A 142 3.28 -4.64 8.23
N THR A 143 3.73 -3.76 9.13
CA THR A 143 5.15 -3.44 9.30
C THR A 143 5.90 -4.58 9.98
N GLU A 144 7.23 -4.55 9.93
CA GLU A 144 8.09 -5.48 10.68
C GLU A 144 7.89 -5.38 12.20
N GLN A 145 7.42 -4.23 12.69
CA GLN A 145 7.08 -3.99 14.10
C GLN A 145 5.65 -4.40 14.44
N ASN A 146 4.98 -5.14 13.54
CA ASN A 146 3.63 -5.65 13.73
C ASN A 146 2.58 -4.54 13.95
N ALA A 147 2.73 -3.42 13.23
CA ALA A 147 1.78 -2.31 13.19
C ALA A 147 1.14 -2.19 11.79
N CYS A 148 -0.06 -1.61 11.70
CA CYS A 148 -0.74 -1.41 10.42
C CYS A 148 -0.46 -0.03 9.82
N LYS A 149 -0.30 0.02 8.49
CA LYS A 149 -0.33 1.25 7.69
C LYS A 149 -1.37 1.14 6.57
N ILE A 150 -2.21 2.19 6.42
CA ILE A 150 -3.10 2.40 5.27
C ILE A 150 -2.37 3.07 4.11
#